data_AF-A0A956RHB7-F1
#
_entry.id   AF-A0A956RHB7-F1
#
_cell.length_a   1.000
_cell.length_b   1.000
_cell.length_c   1.000
_cell.angle_alpha   90.00
_cell.angle_beta   90.00
_cell.angle_gamma   90.00
#
_symmetry.space_group_name_H-M   'P 1'
#
loop_
_entity.id
_entity.type
_entity.pdbx_description
1 polymer ?
#
loop_
_entity_poly.entity_id
_entity_poly.type
_entity_poly.pdbx_seq_one_letter_code
_entity_poly.pdbx_strand_id
1 'polypeptide(L)'
;SGPVTRFDPSNQQFTAVPGTNSCYRGVAADTIGGVWVASNGQCGVVQIDRDSATVIQFHTLNPCSTPVGISVDIEGYVWVVDEFQGAWKIDPADPQNKQFVAIANDHYTYSDMTGGQIQNIVPQ
;
A
#
# COMPACT_ATOMS: atom_id res chain seq x y z
N SER A 1 -2.93 -15.84 -4.18
CA SER A 1 -1.61 -15.24 -3.90
C SER A 1 -0.88 -15.00 -5.20
N GLY A 2 0.06 -14.07 -5.22
CA GLY A 2 0.87 -13.75 -6.40
C GLY A 2 1.86 -12.63 -6.09
N PRO A 3 2.72 -12.28 -7.06
CA PRO A 3 3.63 -11.16 -6.93
C PRO A 3 2.91 -9.83 -7.10
N VAL A 4 3.54 -8.78 -6.58
CA VAL A 4 3.29 -7.42 -7.05
C VAL A 4 3.94 -7.29 -8.42
N THR A 5 3.23 -6.75 -9.40
CA THR A 5 3.73 -6.58 -10.77
C THR A 5 3.66 -5.13 -11.22
N ARG A 6 4.64 -4.72 -12.02
CA ARG A 6 4.68 -3.43 -12.73
C ARG A 6 4.38 -3.68 -14.20
N PHE A 7 3.47 -2.90 -14.77
CA PHE A 7 3.15 -2.92 -16.20
C PHE A 7 3.91 -1.80 -16.92
N ASP A 8 4.57 -2.13 -18.02
CA ASP A 8 5.19 -1.17 -18.92
C ASP A 8 4.31 -0.99 -20.17
N PRO A 9 3.68 0.19 -20.37
CA PRO A 9 2.77 0.42 -21.49
C PRO A 9 3.48 0.51 -22.84
N SER A 10 4.79 0.79 -22.88
CA SER A 10 5.53 0.96 -24.13
C SER A 10 5.75 -0.36 -24.87
N ASN A 11 5.94 -1.45 -24.12
CA ASN A 11 6.19 -2.80 -24.64
C ASN A 11 5.13 -3.82 -24.19
N GLN A 12 4.12 -3.38 -23.44
CA GLN A 12 2.99 -4.18 -22.96
C GLN A 12 3.41 -5.38 -22.10
N GLN A 13 4.51 -5.26 -21.34
CA GLN A 13 5.02 -6.33 -20.48
C GLN A 13 4.71 -6.12 -19.00
N PHE A 14 4.48 -7.22 -18.28
CA PHE A 14 4.42 -7.25 -16.83
C PHE A 14 5.74 -7.77 -16.26
N THR A 15 6.31 -7.04 -15.30
CA THR A 15 7.50 -7.45 -14.55
C THR A 15 7.12 -7.65 -13.08
N ALA A 16 7.43 -8.81 -12.53
CA ALA A 16 7.21 -9.08 -11.11
C ALA A 16 8.29 -8.41 -10.23
N VAL A 17 7.87 -7.82 -9.12
CA VAL A 17 8.76 -7.31 -8.07
C VAL A 17 9.36 -8.51 -7.33
N PRO A 18 10.69 -8.74 -7.37
CA PRO A 18 11.32 -9.85 -6.68
C PRO A 18 11.04 -9.83 -5.17
N GLY A 19 10.92 -11.01 -4.56
CA GLY A 19 10.63 -11.13 -3.12
C GLY A 19 9.16 -10.91 -2.75
N THR A 20 8.27 -10.65 -3.73
CA THR A 20 6.84 -10.55 -3.50
C THR A 20 6.13 -11.84 -3.95
N ASN A 21 5.56 -12.60 -3.02
CA ASN A 21 4.69 -13.73 -3.33
C ASN A 21 3.76 -14.04 -2.14
N SER A 22 2.65 -13.31 -2.01
CA SER A 22 1.76 -13.42 -0.86
C SER A 22 0.30 -13.14 -1.26
N CYS A 23 -0.59 -13.05 -0.27
CA CYS A 23 -1.94 -12.53 -0.47
C CYS A 23 -1.91 -11.00 -0.31
N TYR A 24 -1.67 -10.32 -1.43
CA TYR A 24 -1.69 -8.86 -1.51
C TYR A 24 -3.07 -8.34 -1.95
N ARG A 25 -3.40 -7.09 -1.55
CA ARG A 25 -4.68 -6.44 -1.84
C ARG A 25 -4.47 -5.07 -2.49
N GLY A 26 -4.84 -3.99 -1.81
CA GLY A 26 -4.68 -2.63 -2.30
C GLY A 26 -3.22 -2.28 -2.53
N VAL A 27 -3.00 -1.39 -3.51
CA VAL A 27 -1.70 -0.78 -3.81
C VAL A 27 -1.85 0.72 -4.02
N ALA A 28 -0.93 1.52 -3.47
CA ALA A 28 -0.87 2.96 -3.71
C ALA A 28 0.58 3.44 -3.79
N ALA A 29 0.84 4.44 -4.62
CA ALA A 29 2.13 5.13 -4.66
C ALA A 29 2.08 6.38 -3.79
N ASP A 30 3.09 6.56 -2.94
CA ASP A 30 3.27 7.78 -2.16
C ASP A 30 3.91 8.91 -3.01
N THR A 31 4.11 10.05 -2.36
CA THR A 31 4.65 11.28 -2.98
C THR A 31 6.19 11.35 -2.96
N ILE A 32 6.88 10.41 -2.31
CA ILE A 32 8.34 10.42 -2.12
C ILE A 32 9.07 9.22 -2.76
N GLY A 33 8.36 8.39 -3.52
CA GLY A 33 8.95 7.31 -4.34
C GLY A 33 8.65 5.89 -3.86
N GLY A 34 7.86 5.70 -2.81
CA GLY A 34 7.41 4.39 -2.34
C GLY A 34 6.10 3.94 -2.97
N VAL A 35 5.97 2.63 -3.17
CA VAL A 35 4.73 1.93 -3.50
C VAL A 35 4.37 1.03 -2.32
N TRP A 36 3.19 1.23 -1.76
CA TRP A 36 2.71 0.55 -0.57
C TRP A 36 1.66 -0.48 -0.95
N VAL A 37 1.76 -1.68 -0.38
CA VAL A 37 0.90 -2.82 -0.71
C VAL A 37 0.36 -3.47 0.55
N ALA A 38 -0.96 -3.52 0.70
CA ALA A 38 -1.61 -4.24 1.79
C ALA A 38 -1.38 -5.75 1.68
N SER A 39 -1.03 -6.40 2.80
CA SER A 39 -0.74 -7.83 2.87
C SER A 39 -1.57 -8.53 3.93
N ASN A 40 -2.42 -9.46 3.49
CA ASN A 40 -3.27 -10.32 4.34
C ASN A 40 -2.60 -11.66 4.61
N GLY A 41 -1.63 -12.06 3.78
CA GLY A 41 -0.89 -13.31 3.97
C GLY A 41 0.00 -13.21 5.21
N GLN A 42 1.05 -12.38 5.11
CA GLN A 42 1.74 -11.87 6.29
C GLN A 42 1.08 -10.55 6.68
N CYS A 43 0.49 -10.48 7.86
CA CYS A 43 -0.30 -9.33 8.27
C CYS A 43 0.56 -8.07 8.38
N GLY A 44 0.33 -7.12 7.48
CA GLY A 44 1.05 -5.84 7.45
C GLY A 44 1.03 -5.17 6.09
N VAL A 45 2.09 -4.42 5.80
CA VAL A 45 2.25 -3.68 4.54
C VAL A 45 3.64 -3.82 3.97
N VAL A 46 3.75 -4.05 2.66
CA VAL A 46 5.01 -4.02 1.93
C VAL A 46 5.24 -2.62 1.38
N GLN A 47 6.44 -2.09 1.55
CA GLN A 47 6.92 -0.88 0.86
C GLN A 47 7.93 -1.27 -0.21
N ILE A 48 7.73 -0.77 -1.42
CA ILE A 48 8.51 -1.07 -2.62
C ILE A 48 9.04 0.25 -3.19
N ASP A 49 10.27 0.26 -3.67
CA ASP A 49 10.82 1.39 -4.41
C ASP A 49 10.18 1.43 -5.80
N ARG A 50 9.58 2.58 -6.16
CA ARG A 50 8.82 2.74 -7.40
C ARG A 50 9.68 2.58 -8.65
N ASP A 51 10.92 3.05 -8.60
CA ASP A 51 11.77 3.18 -9.78
C ASP A 51 12.57 1.90 -10.02
N SER A 52 13.17 1.34 -8.97
CA SER A 52 13.93 0.10 -9.06
C SER A 52 13.05 -1.16 -9.03
N ALA A 53 11.78 -1.03 -8.62
CA ALA A 53 10.86 -2.15 -8.40
C ALA A 53 11.45 -3.20 -7.42
N THR A 54 12.04 -2.74 -6.33
CA THR A 54 12.59 -3.60 -5.25
C THR A 54 11.88 -3.38 -3.92
N VAL A 55 11.69 -4.43 -3.13
CA VAL A 55 11.16 -4.31 -1.77
C VAL A 55 12.13 -3.50 -0.90
N ILE A 56 11.63 -2.42 -0.30
CA ILE A 56 12.35 -1.62 0.70
C ILE A 56 12.24 -2.30 2.06
N GLN A 57 11.00 -2.53 2.52
CA GLN A 57 10.73 -3.07 3.85
C GLN A 57 9.33 -3.70 3.92
N PHE A 58 9.17 -4.68 4.82
CA PHE A 58 7.86 -5.12 5.31
C PHE A 58 7.57 -4.46 6.66
N HIS A 59 6.45 -3.74 6.74
CA HIS A 59 5.98 -3.05 7.94
C HIS A 59 4.93 -3.90 8.66
N THR A 60 5.32 -4.51 9.77
CA THR A 60 4.37 -5.22 10.64
C THR A 60 3.43 -4.23 11.32
N LEU A 61 2.14 -4.52 11.24
CA LEU A 61 1.09 -3.78 11.93
C LEU A 61 0.70 -4.53 13.22
N ASN A 62 0.42 -3.80 14.30
CA ASN A 62 -0.05 -4.38 15.56
C ASN A 62 -0.89 -3.36 16.34
N PRO A 63 -2.23 -3.53 16.42
CA PRO A 63 -3.00 -4.70 16.00
C PRO A 63 -3.08 -4.91 14.48
N CYS A 64 -3.32 -6.16 14.07
CA CYS A 64 -3.47 -6.55 12.67
C CYS A 64 -4.32 -7.83 12.54
N SER A 65 -5.22 -7.85 11.56
CA SER A 65 -6.00 -9.01 11.16
C SER A 65 -6.02 -9.19 9.64
N THR A 66 -6.63 -8.24 8.92
CA THR A 66 -6.87 -8.36 7.48
C THR A 66 -6.70 -7.00 6.79
N PRO A 67 -5.46 -6.53 6.53
CA PRO A 67 -5.22 -5.33 5.73
C PRO A 67 -5.81 -5.49 4.33
N VAL A 68 -6.64 -4.56 3.85
CA VAL A 68 -7.27 -4.66 2.52
C VAL A 68 -7.01 -3.41 1.69
N GLY A 69 -7.54 -2.27 2.13
CA GLY A 69 -7.47 -1.01 1.41
C GLY A 69 -6.18 -0.27 1.70
N ILE A 70 -5.68 0.43 0.69
CA ILE A 70 -4.58 1.37 0.87
C ILE A 70 -4.81 2.63 0.04
N SER A 71 -4.48 3.79 0.59
CA SER A 71 -4.47 5.07 -0.11
C SER A 71 -3.42 6.00 0.42
N VAL A 72 -3.23 7.10 -0.28
CA VAL A 72 -2.41 8.22 0.16
C VAL A 72 -3.32 9.46 0.19
N ASP A 73 -3.31 10.17 1.31
CA ASP A 73 -4.08 11.41 1.47
C ASP A 73 -3.35 12.62 0.87
N ILE A 74 -3.98 13.80 0.94
CA ILE A 74 -3.44 15.05 0.40
C ILE A 74 -2.20 15.56 1.15
N GLU A 75 -1.99 15.08 2.38
CA GLU A 75 -0.85 15.43 3.23
C GLU A 75 0.34 14.49 2.96
N GLY A 76 0.14 13.43 2.16
CA GLY A 76 1.15 12.43 1.81
C GLY A 76 1.21 11.22 2.75
N TYR A 77 0.28 11.10 3.70
CA TYR A 77 0.23 9.92 4.57
C TYR A 77 -0.41 8.74 3.87
N VAL A 78 0.18 7.57 4.09
CA VAL A 78 -0.36 6.29 3.64
C VAL A 78 -1.37 5.80 4.67
N TRP A 79 -2.59 5.57 4.22
CA TRP A 79 -3.67 5.00 5.00
C TRP A 79 -3.87 3.54 4.59
N VAL A 80 -3.76 2.64 5.57
CA VAL A 80 -3.99 1.21 5.40
C VAL A 80 -5.21 0.83 6.21
N VAL A 81 -6.22 0.24 5.58
CA VAL A 81 -7.42 -0.20 6.29
C VAL A 81 -7.37 -1.70 6.53
N ASP A 82 -7.45 -2.09 7.79
CA ASP A 82 -7.57 -3.47 8.25
C ASP A 82 -9.03 -3.77 8.58
N GLU A 83 -9.65 -4.64 7.79
CA GLU A 83 -11.10 -4.95 7.78
C GLU A 83 -11.71 -5.20 9.16
N PHE A 84 -10.93 -5.77 10.09
CA PHE A 84 -11.41 -6.18 11.41
C PHE A 84 -10.72 -5.46 12.57
N GLN A 85 -9.83 -4.50 12.33
CA GLN A 85 -9.14 -3.76 13.41
C GLN A 85 -9.38 -2.25 13.33
N GLY A 86 -9.11 -1.64 12.18
CA GLY A 86 -9.10 -0.19 12.05
C GLY A 86 -8.21 0.28 10.91
N ALA A 87 -7.82 1.56 10.96
CA ALA A 87 -6.92 2.15 9.97
C ALA A 87 -5.55 2.49 10.57
N TRP A 88 -4.50 2.31 9.78
CA TRP A 88 -3.16 2.76 10.08
C TRP A 88 -2.81 3.97 9.23
N LYS A 89 -2.40 5.07 9.88
CA LYS A 89 -1.79 6.24 9.25
C LYS A 89 -0.28 6.09 9.33
N ILE A 90 0.40 6.11 8.19
CA ILE A 90 1.85 5.91 8.08
C ILE A 90 2.44 7.13 7.37
N ASP A 91 3.45 7.75 7.97
CA ASP A 91 4.28 8.75 7.29
C ASP A 91 5.32 8.00 6.45
N PRO A 92 5.36 8.17 5.11
CA PRO A 92 6.39 7.55 4.28
C PRO A 92 7.82 7.93 4.69
N ALA A 93 8.03 9.11 5.28
CA ALA A 93 9.34 9.57 5.74
C ALA A 93 9.72 9.04 7.13
N ASP A 94 8.74 8.64 7.95
CA ASP A 94 8.95 8.01 9.26
C ASP A 94 7.95 6.86 9.49
N PRO A 95 8.08 5.74 8.76
CA PRO A 95 7.08 4.68 8.80
C PRO A 95 7.12 3.86 10.10
N GLN A 96 8.14 4.05 10.92
CA GLN A 96 8.22 3.44 12.24
C GLN A 96 7.21 4.07 13.21
N ASN A 97 6.93 5.37 13.06
CA ASN A 97 5.99 6.13 13.88
C ASN A 97 4.55 6.13 13.34
N LYS A 98 4.11 4.97 12.85
CA LYS A 98 2.74 4.75 12.37
C LYS A 98 1.72 4.82 13.51
N GLN A 99 0.54 5.37 13.20
CA GLN A 99 -0.53 5.59 14.16
C GLN A 99 -1.74 4.71 13.83
N PHE A 100 -2.37 4.17 14.86
CA PHE A 100 -3.56 3.34 14.72
C PHE A 100 -4.83 4.10 15.10
N VAL A 101 -5.85 3.98 14.25
CA VAL A 101 -7.20 4.51 14.47
C VAL A 101 -8.15 3.32 14.52
N ALA A 102 -8.66 3.02 15.71
CA ALA A 102 -9.62 1.94 15.89
C ALA A 102 -10.95 2.27 15.19
N ILE A 103 -11.46 1.33 14.40
CA ILE A 103 -12.76 1.43 13.75
C ILE A 103 -13.57 0.21 14.18
N ALA A 104 -14.77 0.45 14.70
CA ALA A 104 -15.63 -0.62 15.21
C ALA A 104 -16.27 -1.40 14.05
N ASN A 105 -16.46 -2.71 14.28
CA ASN A 105 -17.09 -3.65 13.36
C ASN A 105 -16.28 -3.89 12.07
N ASP A 106 -16.87 -4.66 11.15
CA ASP A 106 -16.34 -4.90 9.80
C ASP A 106 -16.43 -3.61 8.96
N HIS A 107 -15.32 -3.25 8.33
CA HIS A 107 -15.20 -2.07 7.48
C HIS A 107 -14.37 -2.39 6.24
N TYR A 108 -14.86 -3.36 5.46
CA TYR A 108 -14.32 -3.66 4.14
C TYR A 108 -14.22 -2.42 3.25
N THR A 109 -13.02 -2.21 2.70
CA THR A 109 -12.74 -1.16 1.72
C THR A 109 -12.54 -1.78 0.35
N TYR A 110 -13.24 -1.28 -0.66
CA TYR A 110 -12.84 -1.55 -2.03
C TYR A 110 -11.40 -1.06 -2.24
N SER A 111 -10.61 -1.84 -2.97
CA SER A 111 -9.15 -1.72 -3.09
C SER A 111 -8.64 -0.40 -3.70
N ASP A 112 -9.53 0.53 -4.07
CA ASP A 112 -9.28 1.83 -4.67
C ASP A 112 -9.79 2.99 -3.79
N MET A 113 -9.09 3.25 -2.69
CA MET A 113 -9.27 4.53 -1.99
C MET A 113 -8.58 5.63 -2.81
N THR A 114 -9.34 6.44 -3.55
CA THR A 114 -8.83 7.44 -4.53
C THR A 114 -8.34 8.75 -3.91
N GLY A 115 -8.04 8.79 -2.61
CA GLY A 115 -7.87 10.00 -1.79
C GLY A 115 -6.83 11.05 -2.25
N GLY A 116 -5.95 10.72 -3.21
CA GLY A 116 -4.94 11.66 -3.72
C GLY A 116 -4.48 11.46 -5.18
N GLN A 117 -5.06 10.51 -5.93
CA GLN A 117 -4.53 10.15 -7.27
C GLN A 117 -4.68 11.24 -8.34
N ILE A 118 -5.45 12.31 -8.07
CA ILE A 118 -5.73 13.40 -9.02
C ILE A 118 -4.52 14.33 -9.23
N GLN A 119 -3.52 14.34 -8.35
CA GLN A 119 -2.32 15.21 -8.49
C GLN A 119 -1.13 14.54 -9.21
N ASN A 120 -1.17 13.22 -9.45
CA ASN A 120 -0.06 12.49 -10.10
C ASN A 120 -0.17 12.42 -11.64
N ILE A 121 -1.08 13.20 -12.24
CA ILE A 121 -1.21 13.30 -13.70
C ILE A 121 -0.31 14.43 -14.19
N VAL A 122 0.85 14.09 -14.75
CA VAL A 122 1.63 15.02 -15.55
C VAL A 122 0.87 15.23 -16.87
N PRO A 123 0.60 16.47 -17.32
CA PRO A 123 -0.01 16.70 -18.64
C PRO A 123 0.86 16.08 -19.73
N GLN A 124 0.23 15.36 -20.66
CA GLN A 124 0.88 14.81 -21.86
C GLN A 124 1.32 15.93 -22.81
#